data_AF-A0A949MUG4-F1
#
_entry.id   AF-A0A949MUG4-F1
#
_cell.length_a   1.000
_cell.length_b   1.000
_cell.length_c   1.000
_cell.angle_alpha   90.00
_cell.angle_beta   90.00
_cell.angle_gamma   90.00
#
_symmetry.space_group_name_H-M   'P 1'
#
loop_
_entity.id
_entity.type
_entity.pdbx_description
1 polymer ?
#
loop_
_entity_poly.entity_id
_entity_poly.type
_entity_poly.pdbx_seq_one_letter_code
_entity_poly.pdbx_strand_id
1 'polypeptide(L)'
;DIVGKFNRHLGCSFCLHRCDSQILETAIPVADDTIFRQVYNRYILSTLKDLTQLVHFRAQIIHEIQRVIGGKARTGNITGITWCALTQATERYFERKGEENYWYYDQVREQHLRWLNLLRPAFQPTEVNRRLDISVLRQWRDDFLELHKRDQGPLPTCAPCTSKCLYRFEVSEVVRDPKIKFDFNSSINRKDTPASDSAAWFCRLLTERLIGMPDVDLAYCLAAHLIKDQQLSNDAQLVLLHKVRNALENFQNEGQDQGNDAPASG
;
A
#
# COMPACT_ATOMS: atom_id res chain seq x y z
N ASP A 1 11.05 7.67 41.97
CA ASP A 1 11.95 7.08 40.96
C ASP A 1 11.31 5.90 40.25
N ILE A 2 11.52 5.85 38.92
CA ILE A 2 11.29 4.74 37.97
C ILE A 2 9.86 4.49 37.45
N VAL A 3 9.18 5.52 36.93
CA VAL A 3 8.21 5.33 35.81
C VAL A 3 8.58 6.26 34.65
N GLY A 4 9.88 6.38 34.41
CA GLY A 4 10.45 6.93 33.20
C GLY A 4 11.23 5.83 32.53
N LYS A 5 10.68 5.26 31.45
CA LYS A 5 11.43 4.60 30.37
C LYS A 5 10.48 4.26 29.19
N PHE A 6 10.48 5.16 28.21
CA PHE A 6 10.38 4.88 26.77
C PHE A 6 9.29 3.89 26.28
N ASN A 7 8.04 4.34 26.19
CA ASN A 7 7.10 3.80 25.20
C ASN A 7 7.27 4.60 23.90
N ARG A 8 8.32 4.30 23.12
CA ARG A 8 8.52 4.89 21.79
C ARG A 8 7.85 4.12 20.65
N HIS A 9 7.28 2.96 20.94
CA HIS A 9 6.58 2.13 19.93
C HIS A 9 5.18 1.75 20.44
N LEU A 10 4.15 2.38 19.88
CA LEU A 10 2.72 2.14 20.11
C LEU A 10 2.32 0.69 19.82
N GLY A 11 2.86 0.03 18.80
CA GLY A 11 2.45 -1.33 18.38
C GLY A 11 2.72 -2.38 19.45
N CYS A 12 3.77 -2.18 20.24
CA CYS A 12 4.07 -2.98 21.41
C CYS A 12 2.94 -2.90 22.49
N SER A 13 2.15 -1.82 22.55
CA SER A 13 1.03 -1.65 23.49
C SER A 13 -0.24 -2.42 23.09
N PHE A 14 -0.32 -2.86 21.82
CA PHE A 14 -1.52 -3.49 21.24
C PHE A 14 -1.38 -5.00 20.98
N CYS A 15 -0.16 -5.54 20.95
CA CYS A 15 -0.02 -6.99 20.89
C CYS A 15 -0.38 -7.60 22.26
N LEU A 16 -1.51 -8.31 22.32
CA LEU A 16 -1.93 -9.08 23.51
C LEU A 16 -0.88 -10.08 23.98
N HIS A 17 0.04 -10.45 23.09
CA HIS A 17 1.16 -11.36 23.34
C HIS A 17 2.50 -10.63 23.58
N ARG A 18 2.51 -9.32 23.90
CA ARG A 18 3.75 -8.59 24.27
C ARG A 18 4.49 -9.24 25.46
N CYS A 19 3.76 -10.00 26.28
CA CYS A 19 4.29 -10.75 27.41
C CYS A 19 4.80 -12.16 27.06
N ASP A 20 4.63 -12.60 25.80
CA ASP A 20 5.16 -13.86 25.27
C ASP A 20 6.35 -13.54 24.36
N SER A 21 7.56 -13.61 24.92
CA SER A 21 8.80 -13.24 24.23
C SER A 21 9.03 -14.08 22.97
N GLN A 22 8.60 -15.35 22.94
CA GLN A 22 8.78 -16.23 21.79
C GLN A 22 7.92 -15.79 20.60
N ILE A 23 6.68 -15.36 20.85
CA ILE A 23 5.80 -14.82 19.81
C ILE A 23 6.38 -13.53 19.24
N LEU A 24 6.86 -12.63 20.11
CA LEU A 24 7.43 -11.36 19.68
C LEU A 24 8.74 -11.54 18.89
N GLU A 25 9.66 -12.38 19.37
CA GLU A 25 10.93 -12.71 18.71
C GLU A 25 10.71 -13.34 17.34
N THR A 26 9.61 -14.08 17.15
CA THR A 26 9.26 -14.65 15.84
C THR A 26 8.58 -13.63 14.94
N ALA A 27 7.79 -12.70 15.48
CA ALA A 27 7.02 -11.72 14.72
C ALA A 27 7.87 -10.55 14.19
N ILE A 28 8.92 -10.13 14.90
CA ILE A 28 9.79 -9.02 14.47
C ILE A 28 10.45 -9.30 13.11
N PRO A 29 11.12 -10.46 12.89
CA PRO A 29 11.70 -10.79 11.59
C PRO A 29 10.67 -10.83 10.45
N VAL A 30 9.42 -11.21 10.76
CA VAL A 30 8.31 -11.20 9.78
C VAL A 30 7.97 -9.78 9.38
N ALA A 31 7.75 -8.89 10.35
CA ALA A 31 7.46 -7.48 10.07
C ALA A 31 8.63 -6.75 9.35
N ASP A 32 9.86 -7.23 9.56
CA ASP A 32 11.06 -6.69 8.93
C ASP A 32 11.39 -7.26 7.55
N ASP A 33 10.79 -8.38 7.17
CA ASP A 33 10.97 -8.99 5.85
C ASP A 33 10.47 -8.07 4.73
N THR A 34 11.31 -7.86 3.72
CA THR A 34 11.04 -6.91 2.63
C THR A 34 9.83 -7.29 1.79
N ILE A 35 9.61 -8.58 1.55
CA ILE A 35 8.48 -9.08 0.77
C ILE A 35 7.20 -8.94 1.59
N PHE A 36 7.23 -9.29 2.88
CA PHE A 36 6.08 -9.13 3.77
C PHE A 36 5.66 -7.65 3.86
N ARG A 37 6.63 -6.74 3.95
CA ARG A 37 6.35 -5.29 3.94
C ARG A 37 5.65 -4.84 2.66
N GLN A 38 6.07 -5.32 1.50
CA GLN A 38 5.40 -5.05 0.22
C GLN A 38 3.97 -5.61 0.19
N VAL A 39 3.79 -6.84 0.67
CA VAL A 39 2.48 -7.50 0.76
C VAL A 39 1.56 -6.75 1.73
N TYR A 40 2.09 -6.23 2.83
CA TYR A 40 1.35 -5.45 3.80
C TYR A 40 0.93 -4.07 3.25
N ASN A 41 1.81 -3.37 2.54
CA ASN A 41 1.46 -2.12 1.85
C ASN A 41 0.37 -2.37 0.81
N ARG A 42 0.51 -3.47 0.05
CA ARG A 42 -0.50 -3.90 -0.93
C ARG A 42 -1.84 -4.21 -0.27
N TYR A 43 -1.84 -4.82 0.90
CA TYR A 43 -3.04 -5.12 1.66
C TYR A 43 -3.83 -3.84 2.00
N ILE A 44 -3.15 -2.81 2.52
CA ILE A 44 -3.79 -1.52 2.83
C ILE A 44 -4.31 -0.87 1.55
N LEU A 45 -3.50 -0.78 0.49
CA LEU A 45 -3.92 -0.18 -0.79
C LEU A 45 -5.13 -0.89 -1.40
N SER A 46 -5.12 -2.22 -1.42
CA SER A 46 -6.22 -3.02 -1.95
C SER A 46 -7.49 -2.81 -1.12
N THR A 47 -7.35 -2.69 0.21
CA THR A 47 -8.48 -2.38 1.10
C THR A 47 -9.06 -0.99 0.88
N LEU A 48 -8.23 0.02 0.57
CA LEU A 48 -8.72 1.37 0.25
C LEU A 48 -9.56 1.39 -1.04
N LYS A 49 -9.24 0.51 -1.98
CA LYS A 49 -9.93 0.40 -3.27
C LYS A 49 -11.18 -0.45 -3.19
N ASP A 50 -11.05 -1.62 -2.59
CA ASP A 50 -12.13 -2.56 -2.37
C ASP A 50 -12.12 -2.98 -0.90
N LEU A 51 -13.11 -2.50 -0.16
CA LEU A 51 -13.23 -2.73 1.27
C LEU A 51 -13.35 -4.22 1.63
N THR A 52 -13.81 -5.07 0.72
CA THR A 52 -13.90 -6.52 0.95
C THR A 52 -12.52 -7.18 1.07
N GLN A 53 -11.48 -6.53 0.51
CA GLN A 53 -10.09 -7.00 0.61
C GLN A 53 -9.59 -7.05 2.05
N LEU A 54 -10.18 -6.28 2.98
CA LEU A 54 -9.86 -6.38 4.41
C LEU A 54 -9.87 -7.85 4.88
N VAL A 55 -10.83 -8.65 4.39
CA VAL A 55 -10.98 -10.07 4.74
C VAL A 55 -10.37 -10.98 3.68
N HIS A 56 -10.58 -10.72 2.38
CA HIS A 56 -10.13 -11.63 1.32
C HIS A 56 -8.60 -11.73 1.22
N PHE A 57 -7.87 -10.65 1.55
CA PHE A 57 -6.41 -10.62 1.50
C PHE A 57 -5.75 -11.42 2.65
N ARG A 58 -6.53 -11.83 3.67
CA ARG A 58 -6.06 -12.56 4.85
C ARG A 58 -5.23 -13.80 4.49
N ALA A 59 -5.63 -14.56 3.48
CA ALA A 59 -4.92 -15.76 3.06
C ALA A 59 -3.49 -15.44 2.59
N GLN A 60 -3.32 -14.34 1.86
CA GLN A 60 -2.01 -13.90 1.37
C GLN A 60 -1.12 -13.41 2.51
N ILE A 61 -1.67 -12.65 3.47
CA ILE A 61 -0.96 -12.26 4.69
C ILE A 61 -0.45 -13.48 5.44
N ILE A 62 -1.33 -14.44 5.74
CA ILE A 62 -0.96 -15.64 6.51
C ILE A 62 0.08 -16.47 5.75
N HIS A 63 -0.06 -16.62 4.43
CA HIS A 63 0.89 -17.33 3.59
C HIS A 63 2.30 -16.73 3.69
N GLU A 64 2.43 -15.41 3.58
CA GLU A 64 3.72 -14.74 3.64
C GLU A 64 4.35 -14.82 5.03
N ILE A 65 3.55 -14.72 6.09
CA ILE A 65 4.02 -14.95 7.46
C ILE A 65 4.55 -16.39 7.58
N GLN A 66 3.82 -17.38 7.07
CA GLN A 66 4.23 -18.79 7.06
C GLN A 66 5.51 -19.03 6.25
N ARG A 67 5.69 -18.30 5.13
CA ARG A 67 6.92 -18.33 4.33
C ARG A 67 8.12 -17.86 5.14
N VAL A 68 8.02 -16.70 5.80
CA VAL A 68 9.13 -16.11 6.56
C VAL A 68 9.50 -16.97 7.77
N ILE A 69 8.52 -17.50 8.50
CA ILE A 69 8.80 -18.37 9.64
C ILE A 69 9.30 -19.77 9.23
N GLY A 70 9.20 -20.16 7.95
CA GLY A 70 9.83 -21.37 7.40
C GLY A 70 9.43 -22.67 8.11
N GLY A 71 8.19 -22.78 8.59
CA GLY A 71 7.72 -23.96 9.33
C GLY A 71 8.09 -24.01 10.82
N LYS A 72 8.79 -23.00 11.37
CA LYS A 72 8.97 -22.81 12.82
C LYS A 72 7.65 -22.69 13.59
N ALA A 73 6.53 -22.43 12.88
CA ALA A 73 5.18 -22.44 13.44
C ALA A 73 4.66 -23.81 13.92
N ARG A 74 5.35 -24.93 13.66
CA ARG A 74 4.91 -26.24 14.18
C ARG A 74 4.86 -26.28 15.72
N THR A 75 5.45 -25.32 16.42
CA THR A 75 5.52 -25.27 17.89
C THR A 75 4.81 -24.10 18.56
N GLY A 76 4.16 -23.15 17.87
CA GLY A 76 3.61 -21.99 18.57
C GLY A 76 2.61 -21.14 17.80
N ASN A 77 1.46 -20.90 18.45
CA ASN A 77 0.41 -19.90 18.19
C ASN A 77 0.59 -19.00 16.94
N ILE A 78 0.35 -19.55 15.74
CA ILE A 78 0.41 -18.80 14.46
C ILE A 78 -0.49 -17.56 14.47
N THR A 79 -1.63 -17.64 15.15
CA THR A 79 -2.55 -16.53 15.34
C THR A 79 -1.89 -15.38 16.11
N GLY A 80 -1.23 -15.69 17.22
CA GLY A 80 -0.50 -14.70 18.02
C GLY A 80 0.65 -14.08 17.25
N ILE A 81 1.43 -14.89 16.52
CA ILE A 81 2.50 -14.41 15.63
C ILE A 81 1.93 -13.48 14.55
N THR A 82 0.82 -13.88 13.93
CA THR A 82 0.15 -13.09 12.89
C THR A 82 -0.30 -11.74 13.42
N TRP A 83 -0.98 -11.72 14.57
CA TRP A 83 -1.43 -10.49 15.20
C TRP A 83 -0.27 -9.56 15.58
N CYS A 84 0.79 -10.10 16.19
CA CYS A 84 1.97 -9.32 16.56
C CYS A 84 2.68 -8.78 15.30
N ALA A 85 2.85 -9.58 14.24
CA ALA A 85 3.48 -9.14 13.00
C ALA A 85 2.68 -8.03 12.31
N LEU A 86 1.34 -8.16 12.25
CA LEU A 86 0.46 -7.13 11.73
C LEU A 86 0.52 -5.84 12.55
N THR A 87 0.61 -5.95 13.87
CA THR A 87 0.72 -4.79 14.76
C THR A 87 2.02 -4.02 14.51
N GLN A 88 3.15 -4.72 14.40
CA GLN A 88 4.45 -4.11 14.07
C GLN A 88 4.46 -3.50 12.66
N ALA A 89 3.89 -4.19 11.68
CA ALA A 89 3.78 -3.69 10.31
C ALA A 89 2.86 -2.46 10.21
N THR A 90 1.76 -2.44 10.97
CA THR A 90 0.85 -1.30 11.08
C THR A 90 1.56 -0.07 11.60
N GLU A 91 2.27 -0.21 12.71
CA GLU A 91 3.03 0.86 13.32
C GLU A 91 4.03 1.45 12.33
N ARG A 92 4.89 0.61 11.75
CA ARG A 92 5.86 1.03 10.74
C ARG A 92 5.17 1.74 9.57
N TYR A 93 4.06 1.20 9.06
CA TYR A 93 3.35 1.79 7.94
C TYR A 93 2.86 3.21 8.25
N PHE A 94 2.12 3.40 9.34
CA PHE A 94 1.54 4.71 9.66
C PHE A 94 2.57 5.73 10.13
N GLU A 95 3.61 5.31 10.86
CA GLU A 95 4.72 6.18 11.23
C GLU A 95 5.45 6.70 9.98
N ARG A 96 5.85 5.81 9.08
CA ARG A 96 6.58 6.18 7.86
C ARG A 96 5.71 6.99 6.90
N LYS A 97 4.45 6.60 6.72
CA LYS A 97 3.52 7.34 5.87
C LYS A 97 3.19 8.71 6.46
N GLY A 98 3.06 8.80 7.79
CA GLY A 98 2.89 10.05 8.51
C GLY A 98 4.09 10.99 8.41
N GLU A 99 5.31 10.47 8.57
CA GLU A 99 6.56 11.22 8.36
C GLU A 99 6.62 11.81 6.95
N GLU A 100 6.37 10.99 5.93
CA GLU A 100 6.40 11.46 4.54
C GLU A 100 5.28 12.45 4.22
N ASN A 101 4.17 12.36 4.93
CA ASN A 101 3.02 13.25 4.77
C ASN A 101 2.92 14.35 5.84
N TYR A 102 3.97 14.58 6.62
CA TYR A 102 3.99 15.62 7.67
C TYR A 102 2.75 15.60 8.58
N TRP A 103 2.20 14.42 8.85
CA TRP A 103 1.04 14.26 9.72
C TRP A 103 1.43 14.50 11.17
N TYR A 104 0.51 15.06 11.94
CA TYR A 104 0.72 15.20 13.38
C TYR A 104 0.70 13.83 14.06
N TYR A 105 1.44 13.73 15.16
CA TYR A 105 1.53 12.51 15.96
C TYR A 105 0.15 11.93 16.32
N ASP A 106 -0.80 12.79 16.71
CA ASP A 106 -2.15 12.36 17.09
C ASP A 106 -2.93 11.78 15.91
N GLN A 107 -2.76 12.31 14.69
CA GLN A 107 -3.39 11.78 13.48
C GLN A 107 -2.83 10.40 13.14
N VAL A 108 -1.50 10.24 13.20
CA VAL A 108 -0.82 8.94 12.99
C VAL A 108 -1.31 7.91 14.01
N ARG A 109 -1.36 8.31 15.28
CA ARG A 109 -1.82 7.45 16.37
C ARG A 109 -3.29 7.06 16.19
N GLU A 110 -4.17 7.98 15.84
CA GLU A 110 -5.59 7.68 15.61
C GLU A 110 -5.76 6.65 14.49
N GLN A 111 -5.10 6.85 13.35
CA GLN A 111 -5.20 5.94 12.20
C GLN A 111 -4.67 4.54 12.51
N HIS A 112 -3.54 4.46 13.24
CA HIS A 112 -3.00 3.21 13.75
C HIS A 112 -4.04 2.47 14.60
N LEU A 113 -4.66 3.14 15.58
CA LEU A 113 -5.65 2.53 16.47
C LEU A 113 -6.89 2.04 15.72
N ARG A 114 -7.43 2.89 14.84
CA ARG A 114 -8.62 2.59 14.07
C ARG A 114 -8.39 1.39 13.15
N TRP A 115 -7.25 1.36 12.44
CA TRP A 115 -6.89 0.25 11.58
C TRP A 115 -6.77 -1.08 12.33
N LEU A 116 -6.06 -1.11 13.46
CA LEU A 116 -5.96 -2.35 14.25
C LEU A 116 -7.31 -2.82 14.78
N ASN A 117 -8.20 -1.90 15.18
CA ASN A 117 -9.56 -2.28 15.61
C ASN A 117 -10.36 -2.88 14.45
N LEU A 118 -10.17 -2.43 13.21
CA LEU A 118 -10.78 -3.04 12.01
C LEU A 118 -10.21 -4.42 11.71
N LEU A 119 -8.91 -4.64 11.93
CA LEU A 119 -8.25 -5.93 11.70
C LEU A 119 -8.63 -6.99 12.73
N ARG A 120 -8.94 -6.58 13.97
CA ARG A 120 -9.14 -7.49 15.09
C ARG A 120 -10.14 -8.62 14.80
N PRO A 121 -11.35 -8.36 14.25
CA PRO A 121 -12.30 -9.43 13.96
C PRO A 121 -11.80 -10.44 12.91
N ALA A 122 -10.94 -10.02 11.98
CA ALA A 122 -10.42 -10.88 10.91
C ALA A 122 -9.21 -11.73 11.34
N PHE A 123 -8.41 -11.25 12.29
CA PHE A 123 -7.13 -11.85 12.66
C PHE A 123 -7.03 -12.31 14.12
N GLN A 124 -8.00 -11.98 14.98
CA GLN A 124 -8.02 -12.36 16.39
C GLN A 124 -9.26 -13.24 16.73
N PRO A 125 -9.13 -14.59 16.67
CA PRO A 125 -10.24 -15.54 16.77
C PRO A 125 -10.88 -15.66 18.17
N THR A 126 -10.39 -14.96 19.20
CA THR A 126 -11.04 -14.92 20.52
C THR A 126 -12.36 -14.14 20.51
N GLU A 127 -12.59 -13.27 19.51
CA GLU A 127 -13.85 -12.56 19.31
C GLU A 127 -14.74 -13.35 18.33
N VAL A 128 -15.42 -14.39 18.81
CA VAL A 128 -16.11 -15.41 17.99
C VAL A 128 -17.26 -14.87 17.11
N ASN A 129 -17.70 -13.61 17.24
CA ASN A 129 -18.78 -13.07 16.42
C ASN A 129 -18.83 -11.54 16.42
N ARG A 130 -17.87 -10.88 15.76
CA ARG A 130 -18.06 -9.48 15.36
C ARG A 130 -18.13 -9.37 13.85
N ARG A 131 -19.35 -9.22 13.34
CA ARG A 131 -19.56 -8.71 11.99
C ARG A 131 -18.97 -7.31 11.96
N LEU A 132 -18.01 -7.08 11.06
CA LEU A 132 -17.53 -5.73 10.80
C LEU A 132 -18.61 -4.98 10.02
N ASP A 133 -19.11 -3.89 10.58
CA ASP A 133 -20.00 -3.01 9.84
C ASP A 133 -19.22 -2.28 8.74
N ILE A 134 -19.67 -2.45 7.50
CA ILE A 134 -19.09 -1.79 6.34
C ILE A 134 -19.15 -0.27 6.44
N SER A 135 -20.10 0.28 7.20
CA SER A 135 -20.20 1.73 7.45
C SER A 135 -18.97 2.25 8.19
N VAL A 136 -18.48 1.52 9.20
CA VAL A 136 -17.30 1.87 10.00
C VAL A 136 -16.04 1.80 9.14
N LEU A 137 -15.96 0.78 8.26
CA LEU A 137 -14.84 0.63 7.34
C LEU A 137 -14.82 1.73 6.27
N ARG A 138 -15.99 2.12 5.73
CA ARG A 138 -16.13 3.28 4.83
C ARG A 138 -15.72 4.56 5.52
N GLN A 139 -16.21 4.81 6.74
CA GLN A 139 -15.84 6.01 7.50
C GLN A 139 -14.34 6.08 7.75
N TRP A 140 -13.71 4.97 8.16
CA TRP A 140 -12.26 4.92 8.30
C TRP A 140 -11.53 5.26 7.00
N ARG A 141 -11.94 4.67 5.87
CA ARG A 141 -11.35 4.97 4.56
C ARG A 141 -11.48 6.45 4.24
N ASP A 142 -12.68 7.01 4.38
CA ASP A 142 -12.96 8.39 4.00
C ASP A 142 -12.17 9.38 4.88
N ASP A 143 -12.10 9.15 6.19
CA ASP A 143 -11.27 9.94 7.11
C ASP A 143 -9.77 9.79 6.81
N PHE A 144 -9.33 8.58 6.47
CA PHE A 144 -7.93 8.33 6.09
C PHE A 144 -7.57 9.06 4.78
N LEU A 145 -8.46 9.05 3.79
CA LEU A 145 -8.28 9.79 2.54
C LEU A 145 -8.25 11.31 2.78
N GLU A 146 -9.01 11.81 3.75
CA GLU A 146 -9.01 13.24 4.12
C GLU A 146 -7.62 13.73 4.54
N LEU A 147 -6.86 12.91 5.28
CA LEU A 147 -5.50 13.25 5.72
C LEU A 147 -4.51 13.46 4.56
N HIS A 148 -4.85 13.01 3.36
CA HIS A 148 -4.02 13.16 2.17
C HIS A 148 -4.40 14.38 1.33
N LYS A 149 -5.51 15.07 1.67
CA LYS A 149 -5.88 16.29 0.95
C LYS A 149 -4.86 17.38 1.25
N ARG A 150 -4.21 17.83 0.18
CA ARG A 150 -3.22 18.92 0.18
C ARG A 150 -3.50 19.88 -0.97
N ASP A 151 -2.95 21.08 -0.89
CA ASP A 151 -3.03 22.03 -2.01
C ASP A 151 -2.14 21.59 -3.17
N GLN A 152 -0.93 21.10 -2.87
CA GLN A 152 0.02 20.57 -3.86
C GLN A 152 0.81 19.37 -3.29
N GLY A 153 1.28 18.50 -4.20
CA GLY A 153 2.18 17.39 -3.86
C GLY A 153 3.63 17.82 -3.65
N PRO A 154 4.50 16.96 -3.09
CA PRO A 154 5.89 17.25 -2.77
C PRO A 154 6.81 17.20 -4.00
N LEU A 155 6.33 16.68 -5.14
CA LEU A 155 7.05 16.73 -6.41
C LEU A 155 6.36 17.76 -7.32
N PRO A 156 7.12 18.56 -8.09
CA PRO A 156 6.54 19.47 -9.08
C PRO A 156 5.57 18.76 -10.05
N THR A 157 5.86 17.49 -10.34
CA THR A 157 5.09 16.62 -11.23
C THR A 157 3.81 16.05 -10.62
N CYS A 158 3.56 16.30 -9.33
CA CYS A 158 2.31 15.94 -8.67
C CYS A 158 1.19 16.94 -8.91
N ALA A 159 1.45 18.10 -9.52
CA ALA A 159 0.42 19.09 -9.86
C ALA A 159 -0.77 18.50 -10.66
N PRO A 160 -0.58 17.66 -11.70
CA PRO A 160 -1.67 17.00 -12.41
C PRO A 160 -2.25 15.75 -11.70
N CYS A 161 -1.76 15.37 -10.52
CA CYS A 161 -2.27 14.19 -9.80
C CYS A 161 -3.55 14.53 -9.04
N THR A 162 -4.67 13.88 -9.38
CA THR A 162 -5.95 14.08 -8.66
C THR A 162 -5.95 13.46 -7.27
N SER A 163 -5.16 12.41 -7.05
CA SER A 163 -5.03 11.72 -5.75
C SER A 163 -4.05 12.39 -4.77
N LYS A 164 -3.52 13.59 -5.04
CA LYS A 164 -2.80 14.45 -4.08
C LYS A 164 -1.78 13.71 -3.17
N CYS A 165 -1.00 12.81 -3.76
CA CYS A 165 0.05 12.02 -3.09
C CYS A 165 -0.40 10.94 -2.12
N LEU A 166 -1.67 10.53 -2.19
CA LEU A 166 -2.21 9.37 -1.48
C LEU A 166 -1.32 8.12 -1.57
N TYR A 167 -0.76 7.85 -2.75
CA TYR A 167 0.01 6.63 -3.03
C TYR A 167 1.52 6.80 -2.89
N ARG A 168 2.01 8.00 -2.53
CA ARG A 168 3.44 8.33 -2.58
C ARG A 168 4.29 7.35 -1.79
N PHE A 169 3.88 7.04 -0.57
CA PHE A 169 4.63 6.17 0.33
C PHE A 169 4.77 4.76 -0.26
N GLU A 170 3.65 4.16 -0.63
CA GLU A 170 3.62 2.80 -1.16
C GLU A 170 4.34 2.69 -2.49
N VAL A 171 4.15 3.66 -3.39
CA VAL A 171 4.88 3.76 -4.64
C VAL A 171 6.37 3.87 -4.38
N SER A 172 6.80 4.69 -3.41
CA SER A 172 8.22 4.84 -3.08
C SER A 172 8.86 3.54 -2.57
N GLU A 173 8.11 2.71 -1.84
CA GLU A 173 8.59 1.39 -1.39
C GLU A 173 8.63 0.39 -2.55
N VAL A 174 7.69 0.47 -3.50
CA VAL A 174 7.66 -0.40 -4.69
C VAL A 174 8.80 -0.07 -5.65
N VAL A 175 8.99 1.21 -6.02
CA VAL A 175 10.00 1.60 -7.01
C VAL A 175 11.43 1.49 -6.51
N ARG A 176 11.65 1.17 -5.22
CA ARG A 176 12.96 0.81 -4.68
C ARG A 176 13.47 -0.53 -5.21
N ASP A 177 12.59 -1.40 -5.71
CA ASP A 177 12.99 -2.67 -6.32
C ASP A 177 13.83 -2.40 -7.58
N PRO A 178 15.11 -2.82 -7.62
CA PRO A 178 15.97 -2.62 -8.78
C PRO A 178 15.42 -3.27 -10.05
N LYS A 179 14.68 -4.37 -9.93
CA LYS A 179 14.07 -5.07 -11.06
C LYS A 179 12.98 -4.21 -11.71
N ILE A 180 12.15 -3.54 -10.91
CA ILE A 180 11.11 -2.64 -11.43
C ILE A 180 11.75 -1.47 -12.19
N LYS A 181 12.83 -0.88 -11.66
CA LYS A 181 13.56 0.19 -12.37
C LYS A 181 14.17 -0.31 -13.69
N PHE A 182 14.77 -1.49 -13.67
CA PHE A 182 15.36 -2.10 -14.88
C PHE A 182 14.31 -2.39 -15.95
N ASP A 183 13.19 -3.01 -15.57
CA ASP A 183 12.11 -3.35 -16.49
C ASP A 183 11.45 -2.09 -17.07
N PHE A 184 11.27 -1.05 -16.24
CA PHE A 184 10.76 0.25 -16.68
C PHE A 184 11.68 0.90 -17.71
N ASN A 185 12.99 0.99 -17.41
CA ASN A 185 13.98 1.55 -18.33
C ASN A 185 14.02 0.79 -19.65
N SER A 186 13.89 -0.54 -19.61
CA SER A 186 13.81 -1.38 -20.80
C SER A 186 12.55 -1.11 -21.62
N SER A 187 11.43 -0.78 -20.95
CA SER A 187 10.16 -0.47 -21.61
C SER A 187 10.17 0.89 -22.30
N ILE A 188 10.66 1.94 -21.64
CA ILE A 188 10.60 3.32 -22.18
C ILE A 188 11.60 3.60 -23.30
N ASN A 189 12.67 2.79 -23.39
CA ASN A 189 13.72 2.94 -24.41
C ASN A 189 13.44 2.11 -25.68
N ARG A 190 12.25 1.52 -25.80
CA ARG A 190 11.80 0.85 -27.03
C ARG A 190 11.65 1.86 -28.17
N LYS A 191 12.14 1.52 -29.37
CA LYS A 191 12.21 2.44 -30.52
C LYS A 191 10.90 2.57 -31.30
N ASP A 192 10.02 1.59 -31.15
CA ASP A 192 8.78 1.40 -31.91
C ASP A 192 7.56 2.07 -31.26
N THR A 193 7.64 2.43 -29.99
CA THR A 193 6.53 3.01 -29.21
C THR A 193 6.97 4.31 -28.56
N PRO A 194 6.15 5.39 -28.57
CA PRO A 194 6.46 6.59 -27.82
C PRO A 194 6.74 6.30 -26.34
N ALA A 195 7.77 6.93 -25.77
CA ALA A 195 8.17 6.70 -24.38
C ALA A 195 7.03 6.95 -23.38
N SER A 196 6.13 7.90 -23.66
CA SER A 196 4.94 8.18 -22.86
C SER A 196 3.99 6.97 -22.79
N ASP A 197 3.77 6.31 -23.92
CA ASP A 197 2.78 5.24 -24.05
C ASP A 197 3.35 3.97 -23.41
N SER A 198 4.64 3.70 -23.64
CA SER A 198 5.39 2.64 -22.96
C SER A 198 5.40 2.82 -21.43
N ALA A 199 5.63 4.05 -20.94
CA ALA A 199 5.63 4.34 -19.51
C ALA A 199 4.22 4.19 -18.91
N ALA A 200 3.19 4.71 -19.58
CA ALA A 200 1.80 4.59 -19.18
C ALA A 200 1.37 3.12 -19.11
N TRP A 201 1.66 2.34 -20.15
CA TRP A 201 1.32 0.92 -20.22
C TRP A 201 2.01 0.11 -19.13
N PHE A 202 3.32 0.32 -18.92
CA PHE A 202 4.07 -0.33 -17.86
C PHE A 202 3.47 -0.03 -16.48
N CYS A 203 3.19 1.25 -16.19
CA CYS A 203 2.67 1.66 -14.89
C CYS A 203 1.24 1.16 -14.66
N ARG A 204 0.41 1.11 -15.71
CA ARG A 204 -0.93 0.50 -15.66
C ARG A 204 -0.84 -0.99 -15.28
N LEU A 205 -0.02 -1.77 -15.99
CA LEU A 205 0.14 -3.20 -15.71
C LEU A 205 0.71 -3.46 -14.32
N LEU A 206 1.64 -2.62 -13.87
CA LEU A 206 2.19 -2.72 -12.53
C LEU A 206 1.12 -2.40 -11.48
N THR A 207 0.29 -1.37 -11.69
CA THR A 207 -0.87 -1.08 -10.84
C THR A 207 -1.83 -2.25 -10.75
N GLU A 208 -2.24 -2.83 -11.89
CA GLU A 208 -3.14 -4.00 -11.91
C GLU A 208 -2.53 -5.20 -11.16
N ARG A 209 -1.22 -5.43 -11.29
CA ARG A 209 -0.51 -6.46 -10.50
C ARG A 209 -0.47 -6.16 -9.01
N LEU A 210 -0.36 -4.88 -8.64
CA LEU A 210 -0.32 -4.45 -7.24
C LEU A 210 -1.70 -4.56 -6.60
N ILE A 211 -2.73 -3.95 -7.15
CA ILE A 211 -4.03 -3.83 -6.46
C ILE A 211 -5.16 -4.66 -7.09
N GLY A 212 -4.88 -5.40 -8.16
CA GLY A 212 -5.86 -6.28 -8.83
C GLY A 212 -6.83 -5.56 -9.75
N MET A 213 -6.70 -4.25 -9.93
CA MET A 213 -7.60 -3.43 -10.74
C MET A 213 -6.87 -2.20 -11.33
N PRO A 214 -7.37 -1.62 -12.43
CA PRO A 214 -6.79 -0.40 -12.97
C PRO A 214 -7.03 0.80 -12.04
N ASP A 215 -6.01 1.65 -11.90
CA ASP A 215 -6.11 2.93 -11.20
C ASP A 215 -5.14 3.94 -11.82
N VAL A 216 -5.71 4.95 -12.48
CA VAL A 216 -4.93 5.94 -13.25
C VAL A 216 -4.05 6.78 -12.34
N ASP A 217 -4.51 7.13 -11.14
CA ASP A 217 -3.72 7.97 -10.24
C ASP A 217 -2.55 7.23 -9.60
N LEU A 218 -2.75 5.95 -9.24
CA LEU A 218 -1.68 5.09 -8.77
C LEU A 218 -0.66 4.81 -9.88
N ALA A 219 -1.13 4.52 -11.10
CA ALA A 219 -0.26 4.34 -12.26
C ALA A 219 0.53 5.62 -12.58
N TYR A 220 -0.12 6.78 -12.52
CA TYR A 220 0.54 8.06 -12.70
C TYR A 220 1.59 8.33 -11.60
N CYS A 221 1.28 7.98 -10.35
CA CYS A 221 2.22 8.12 -9.24
C CYS A 221 3.46 7.23 -9.42
N LEU A 222 3.29 5.99 -9.88
CA LEU A 222 4.40 5.11 -10.27
C LEU A 222 5.27 5.75 -11.35
N ALA A 223 4.66 6.28 -12.41
CA ALA A 223 5.38 6.93 -13.50
C ALA A 223 6.17 8.15 -13.01
N ALA A 224 5.57 8.98 -12.15
CA ALA A 224 6.23 10.15 -11.58
C ALA A 224 7.49 9.78 -10.77
N HIS A 225 7.43 8.70 -10.00
CA HIS A 225 8.59 8.21 -9.24
C HIS A 225 9.68 7.61 -10.14
N LEU A 226 9.30 6.86 -11.18
CA LEU A 226 10.25 6.21 -12.08
C LEU A 226 10.91 7.19 -13.06
N ILE A 227 10.17 8.21 -13.52
CA ILE A 227 10.66 9.26 -14.43
C ILE A 227 11.56 10.26 -13.71
N LYS A 228 11.31 10.54 -12.42
CA LYS A 228 12.16 11.42 -11.61
C LYS A 228 13.63 10.98 -11.58
N ASP A 229 13.86 9.67 -11.62
CA ASP A 229 15.21 9.09 -11.58
C ASP A 229 15.90 9.07 -12.96
N GLN A 230 15.23 9.54 -14.03
CA GLN A 230 15.79 9.61 -15.38
C GLN A 230 16.67 10.84 -15.55
N GLN A 231 17.66 10.74 -16.44
CA GLN A 231 18.55 11.84 -16.81
C GLN A 231 17.86 12.82 -17.78
N LEU A 232 16.76 13.42 -17.33
CA LEU A 232 15.96 14.40 -18.08
C LEU A 232 15.91 15.72 -17.29
N SER A 233 15.84 16.85 -17.99
CA SER A 233 15.56 18.14 -17.34
C SER A 233 14.17 18.14 -16.70
N ASN A 234 13.95 18.98 -15.69
CA ASN A 234 12.64 19.07 -15.01
C ASN A 234 11.49 19.35 -15.99
N ASP A 235 11.71 20.23 -16.97
CA ASP A 235 10.71 20.54 -18.00
C ASP A 235 10.43 19.33 -18.90
N ALA A 236 11.47 18.58 -19.29
CA ALA A 236 11.30 17.36 -20.08
C ALA A 236 10.56 16.27 -19.28
N GLN A 237 10.83 16.14 -17.98
CA GLN A 237 10.09 15.24 -17.09
C GLN A 237 8.61 15.63 -17.00
N LEU A 238 8.30 16.92 -16.85
CA LEU A 238 6.93 17.43 -16.80
C LEU A 238 6.18 17.18 -18.11
N VAL A 239 6.80 17.47 -19.25
CA VAL A 239 6.20 17.22 -20.57
C VAL A 239 5.94 15.72 -20.78
N LEU A 240 6.91 14.87 -20.43
CA LEU A 240 6.75 13.42 -20.53
C LEU A 240 5.60 12.93 -19.64
N LEU A 241 5.55 13.38 -18.39
CA LEU A 241 4.51 12.97 -17.44
C LEU A 241 3.12 13.45 -17.85
N HIS A 242 2.98 14.66 -18.40
CA HIS A 242 1.72 15.11 -18.97
C HIS A 242 1.23 14.17 -20.09
N LYS A 243 2.14 13.75 -20.98
CA LYS A 243 1.80 12.77 -22.03
C LYS A 243 1.45 11.40 -21.46
N VAL A 244 2.16 10.94 -20.43
CA VAL A 244 1.84 9.69 -19.71
C VAL A 244 0.45 9.76 -19.10
N ARG A 245 0.07 10.88 -18.48
CA ARG A 245 -1.26 11.06 -17.90
C ARG A 245 -2.36 10.89 -18.95
N ASN A 246 -2.21 11.58 -20.08
CA ASN A 246 -3.18 11.49 -21.18
C ASN A 246 -3.28 10.05 -21.72
N ALA A 247 -2.16 9.35 -21.88
CA ALA A 247 -2.15 7.96 -22.32
C ALA A 247 -2.85 7.02 -21.32
N LEU A 248 -2.65 7.22 -20.01
CA LEU A 248 -3.34 6.44 -18.98
C LEU A 248 -4.86 6.66 -19.00
N GLU A 249 -5.31 7.89 -19.20
CA GLU A 249 -6.75 8.22 -19.32
C GLU A 249 -7.36 7.61 -20.59
N ASN A 250 -6.65 7.66 -21.73
CA ASN A 250 -7.10 7.00 -22.96
C ASN A 250 -7.24 5.49 -22.79
N PHE A 251 -6.25 4.84 -22.17
CA PHE A 251 -6.29 3.41 -21.87
C PHE A 251 -7.45 3.00 -20.97
N GLN A 252 -7.86 3.88 -20.05
CA GLN A 252 -9.02 3.66 -19.19
C GLN A 252 -10.32 3.75 -19.99
N ASN A 253 -10.44 4.75 -20.86
CA ASN A 253 -11.64 4.97 -21.69
C ASN A 253 -11.83 3.84 -22.72
N GLU A 254 -10.76 3.42 -23.41
CA GLU A 254 -10.80 2.30 -24.36
C GLU A 254 -11.27 0.98 -23.70
N GLY A 255 -10.87 0.75 -22.44
CA GLY A 255 -11.29 -0.42 -21.67
C GLY A 255 -12.77 -0.36 -21.23
N GLN A 256 -13.34 0.85 -21.10
CA GLN A 256 -14.76 1.04 -20.78
C GLN A 256 -15.65 0.86 -22.01
N ASP A 257 -15.21 1.37 -23.16
CA ASP A 257 -15.94 1.23 -24.42
C ASP A 257 -16.03 -0.24 -24.87
N GLN A 258 -14.95 -1.02 -24.73
CA GLN A 258 -14.98 -2.46 -25.02
C GLN A 258 -15.82 -3.29 -24.04
N GLY A 259 -16.08 -2.77 -22.82
CA GLY A 259 -16.92 -3.43 -21.82
C GLY A 259 -18.43 -3.24 -22.06
N ASN A 260 -18.82 -2.19 -22.80
CA ASN A 260 -20.21 -1.89 -23.13
C ASN A 260 -20.68 -2.57 -24.43
N ASP A 261 -19.76 -3.07 -25.26
CA ASP A 261 -20.06 -3.78 -26.52
C ASP A 261 -20.14 -5.32 -26.37
N ALA A 262 -20.09 -5.84 -25.14
CA ALA A 262 -20.33 -7.26 -24.90
C ALA A 262 -21.83 -7.58 -25.13
N PRO A 263 -22.19 -8.43 -26.11
CA PRO A 263 -23.59 -8.75 -26.33
C PRO A 263 -24.15 -9.46 -25.11
N ALA A 264 -25.28 -8.98 -24.61
CA ALA A 264 -26.10 -9.69 -23.64
C ALA A 264 -26.51 -11.04 -24.25
N SER A 265 -25.75 -12.09 -23.95
CA SER A 265 -26.17 -13.46 -24.21
C SER A 265 -27.34 -13.76 -23.28
N GLY A 266 -28.55 -13.67 -23.84
CA GLY A 266 -29.78 -14.21 -23.28
C GLY A 266 -29.82 -15.73 -23.31
#